data_AF-A0A197K2P6-F1
#
_entry.id   AF-A0A197K2P6-F1
#
_cell.length_a   1.000
_cell.length_b   1.000
_cell.length_c   1.000
_cell.angle_alpha   90.00
_cell.angle_beta   90.00
_cell.angle_gamma   90.00
#
_symmetry.space_group_name_H-M   'P 1'
#
loop_
_entity.id
_entity.type
_entity.pdbx_description
1 polymer ?
#
loop_
_entity_poly.entity_id
_entity_poly.type
_entity_poly.pdbx_seq_one_letter_code
_entity_poly.pdbx_strand_id
1 'polypeptide(L)'
;MALTAKAQVIERDFQLARAKANYPTFSEFARRYVKHNKDGIVLANTAMLELAVGEAEIAIRRAQQWTYMVSLDDTPDNIASSPPIRQESIQEAVEKLERVLSKGPEEHQEYAAIILARAAMATNAPDRVQRVAHYLQNIQLPPVRLPSGYNFALIVCGLTVKGLALEEEGRIPEAIVSYDNAALWVQSHPNEKCEELFAWTEHALYRAGLLKLRLG
;
A
#
# COMPACT_ATOMS: atom_id res chain seq x y z
N MET A 1 -11.88 -17.68 15.78
CA MET A 1 -12.16 -17.50 17.22
C MET A 1 -12.48 -16.05 17.48
N ALA A 2 -13.39 -15.74 18.40
CA ALA A 2 -13.68 -14.34 18.75
C ALA A 2 -12.48 -13.72 19.48
N LEU A 3 -12.05 -12.54 19.03
CA LEU A 3 -10.96 -11.78 19.65
C LEU A 3 -11.30 -11.45 21.11
N THR A 4 -10.29 -11.46 21.99
CA THR A 4 -10.47 -10.93 23.35
C THR A 4 -10.73 -9.43 23.32
N ALA A 5 -11.48 -8.88 24.29
CA ALA A 5 -11.73 -7.44 24.37
C ALA A 5 -10.44 -6.61 24.37
N LYS A 6 -9.36 -7.12 24.99
CA LYS A 6 -8.03 -6.50 24.94
C LYS A 6 -7.42 -6.53 23.54
N ALA A 7 -7.53 -7.64 22.83
CA ALA A 7 -7.05 -7.75 21.45
C ALA A 7 -7.82 -6.80 20.51
N GLN A 8 -9.14 -6.67 20.67
CA GLN A 8 -9.97 -5.74 19.90
C GLN A 8 -9.57 -4.28 20.11
N VAL A 9 -9.31 -3.87 21.36
CA VAL A 9 -8.85 -2.51 21.66
C VAL A 9 -7.47 -2.26 21.05
N ILE A 10 -6.53 -3.21 21.19
CA ILE A 10 -5.19 -3.09 20.61
C ILE A 10 -5.25 -2.98 19.10
N GLU A 11 -6.09 -3.79 18.45
CA GLU A 11 -6.29 -3.78 17.00
C GLU A 11 -6.84 -2.43 16.52
N ARG A 12 -7.86 -1.90 17.18
CA ARG A 12 -8.42 -0.60 16.85
C ARG A 12 -7.38 0.52 17.03
N ASP A 13 -6.69 0.54 18.16
CA ASP A 13 -5.67 1.55 18.44
C ASP A 13 -4.51 1.45 17.41
N PHE A 14 -4.21 0.23 16.96
CA PHE A 14 -3.23 -0.02 15.92
C PHE A 14 -3.66 0.46 14.54
N GLN A 15 -4.90 0.16 14.12
CA GLN A 15 -5.45 0.68 12.86
C GLN A 15 -5.51 2.21 12.85
N LEU A 16 -5.80 2.84 14.00
CA LEU A 16 -5.73 4.30 14.16
C LEU A 16 -4.30 4.83 14.03
N ALA A 17 -3.30 4.12 14.56
CA ALA A 17 -1.89 4.49 14.37
C ALA A 17 -1.48 4.38 12.91
N ARG A 18 -1.91 3.32 12.21
CA ARG A 18 -1.68 3.13 10.77
C ARG A 18 -2.32 4.24 9.94
N ALA A 19 -3.57 4.60 10.23
CA ALA A 19 -4.28 5.70 9.58
C ALA A 19 -3.62 7.07 9.76
N LYS A 20 -2.88 7.28 10.85
CA LYS A 20 -2.14 8.52 11.13
C LYS A 20 -0.67 8.45 10.71
N ALA A 21 -0.25 7.39 10.00
CA ALA A 21 1.14 7.14 9.66
C ALA A 21 2.10 7.27 10.88
N ASN A 22 1.64 6.89 12.08
CA ASN A 22 2.42 7.00 13.31
C ASN A 22 3.36 5.80 13.49
N TYR A 23 4.25 5.65 12.52
CA TYR A 23 5.22 4.57 12.35
C TYR A 23 6.01 4.19 13.61
N PRO A 24 6.51 5.12 14.45
CA PRO A 24 7.28 4.77 15.65
C PRO A 24 6.54 3.85 16.65
N THR A 25 5.21 3.86 16.63
CA THR A 25 4.40 3.07 17.55
C THR A 25 4.10 1.64 17.07
N PHE A 26 4.38 1.33 15.79
CA PHE A 26 3.94 0.08 15.17
C PHE A 26 4.57 -1.15 15.82
N SER A 27 5.86 -1.09 16.15
CA SER A 27 6.58 -2.21 16.77
C SER A 27 5.98 -2.61 18.12
N GLU A 28 5.55 -1.64 18.93
CA GLU A 28 4.92 -1.89 20.22
C GLU A 28 3.51 -2.45 20.07
N PHE A 29 2.71 -1.91 19.15
CA PHE A 29 1.38 -2.44 18.84
C PHE A 29 1.45 -3.87 18.31
N ALA A 30 2.35 -4.15 17.37
CA ALA A 30 2.56 -5.48 16.80
C ALA A 30 2.90 -6.51 17.90
N ARG A 31 3.85 -6.19 18.80
CA ARG A 31 4.21 -7.06 19.94
C ARG A 31 3.02 -7.31 20.86
N ARG A 32 2.30 -6.26 21.25
CA ARG A 32 1.13 -6.35 22.14
C ARG A 32 -0.01 -7.13 21.50
N TYR A 33 -0.25 -6.95 20.21
CA TYR A 33 -1.30 -7.65 19.48
C TYR A 33 -1.03 -9.14 19.42
N VAL A 34 0.17 -9.56 19.00
CA VAL A 34 0.55 -10.99 18.93
C VAL A 34 0.49 -11.67 20.30
N LYS A 35 0.84 -10.95 21.37
CA LYS A 35 0.72 -11.46 22.75
C LYS A 35 -0.70 -11.86 23.12
N HIS A 36 -1.70 -11.15 22.60
CA HIS A 36 -3.12 -11.35 22.93
C HIS A 36 -3.92 -12.06 21.81
N ASN A 37 -3.36 -12.16 20.61
CA ASN A 37 -3.91 -12.85 19.45
C ASN A 37 -2.78 -13.48 18.63
N LYS A 38 -2.55 -14.79 18.76
CA LYS A 38 -1.50 -15.50 18.01
C LYS A 38 -1.73 -15.47 16.50
N ASP A 39 -2.99 -15.43 16.07
CA ASP A 39 -3.38 -15.34 14.66
C ASP A 39 -3.11 -13.93 14.08
N GLY A 40 -2.78 -12.97 14.95
CA GLY A 40 -2.41 -11.60 14.60
C GLY A 40 -1.00 -11.44 14.04
N ILE A 41 -0.27 -12.54 13.86
CA ILE A 41 1.12 -12.52 13.36
C ILE A 41 1.25 -11.94 11.95
N VAL A 42 0.25 -12.16 11.08
CA VAL A 42 0.24 -11.57 9.72
C VAL A 42 0.11 -10.06 9.79
N LEU A 43 -0.86 -9.55 10.54
CA LEU A 43 -1.06 -8.11 10.71
C LEU A 43 0.17 -7.44 11.34
N ALA A 44 0.80 -8.09 12.32
CA ALA A 44 2.02 -7.61 12.94
C ALA A 44 3.17 -7.49 11.93
N ASN A 45 3.44 -8.52 11.12
CA ASN A 45 4.50 -8.47 10.11
C ASN A 45 4.16 -7.53 8.94
N THR A 46 2.88 -7.38 8.61
CA THR A 46 2.40 -6.41 7.62
C THR A 46 2.80 -5.00 8.03
N ALA A 47 2.52 -4.62 9.27
CA ALA A 47 2.92 -3.33 9.80
C ALA A 47 4.44 -3.14 9.90
N MET A 48 5.20 -4.19 10.22
CA MET A 48 6.66 -4.10 10.21
C MET A 48 7.21 -3.84 8.80
N LEU A 49 6.59 -4.42 7.77
CA LEU A 49 6.95 -4.13 6.39
C LEU A 49 6.54 -2.71 5.98
N GLU A 50 5.34 -2.26 6.35
CA GLU A 50 4.89 -0.88 6.11
C GLU A 50 5.84 0.15 6.74
N LEU A 51 6.26 -0.10 7.98
CA LEU A 51 7.26 0.70 8.68
C LEU A 51 8.56 0.76 7.89
N ALA A 52 9.12 -0.39 7.51
CA ALA A 52 10.39 -0.47 6.79
C ALA A 52 10.34 0.24 5.44
N VAL A 53 9.24 0.07 4.69
CA VAL A 53 9.01 0.76 3.41
C VAL A 53 8.89 2.26 3.63
N GLY A 54 8.03 2.71 4.55
CA GLY A 54 7.80 4.13 4.81
C GLY A 54 9.06 4.86 5.27
N GLU A 55 9.85 4.26 6.18
CA GLU A 55 11.13 4.84 6.63
C GLU A 55 12.14 4.93 5.48
N ALA A 56 12.23 3.90 4.64
CA ALA A 56 13.12 3.90 3.48
C ALA A 56 12.70 4.96 2.44
N GLU A 57 11.40 5.11 2.17
CA GLU A 57 10.84 6.11 1.26
C GLU A 57 11.13 7.53 1.77
N ILE A 58 10.92 7.80 3.06
CA ILE A 58 11.23 9.09 3.68
C ILE A 58 12.73 9.39 3.59
N ALA A 59 13.58 8.41 3.91
CA ALA A 59 15.03 8.57 3.88
C ALA A 59 15.54 8.88 2.48
N ILE A 60 15.08 8.16 1.44
CA ILE A 60 15.54 8.38 0.07
C ILE A 60 15.04 9.71 -0.50
N ARG A 61 13.78 10.07 -0.24
CA ARG A 61 13.22 11.37 -0.66
C ARG A 61 13.99 12.52 -0.04
N ARG A 62 14.33 12.43 1.25
CA ARG A 62 15.15 13.44 1.92
C ARG A 62 16.55 13.54 1.33
N ALA A 63 17.19 12.39 1.07
CA ALA A 63 18.54 12.34 0.50
C ALA A 63 18.61 12.95 -0.90
N GLN A 64 17.56 12.78 -1.70
CA GLN A 64 17.47 13.31 -3.07
C GLN A 64 16.77 14.68 -3.16
N GLN A 65 16.43 15.29 -2.02
CA GLN A 65 15.66 16.55 -1.98
C GLN A 65 14.37 16.47 -2.82
N TRP A 66 13.74 15.30 -2.83
CA TRP A 66 12.51 15.05 -3.56
C TRP A 66 11.36 15.84 -2.93
N THR A 67 10.80 16.78 -3.70
CA THR A 67 9.69 17.64 -3.29
C THR A 67 8.59 17.64 -4.35
N TYR A 68 7.45 18.27 -4.05
CA TYR A 68 6.37 18.43 -5.02
C TYR A 68 6.80 19.15 -6.30
N MET A 69 7.88 19.95 -6.26
CA MET A 69 8.36 20.69 -7.42
C MET A 69 8.75 19.78 -8.59
N VAL A 70 9.11 18.52 -8.34
CA VAL A 70 9.47 17.58 -9.41
C VAL A 70 8.28 17.33 -10.36
N SER A 71 7.05 17.41 -9.86
CA SER A 71 5.83 17.22 -10.66
C SER A 71 5.41 18.44 -11.50
N LEU A 72 6.14 19.57 -11.40
CA LEU A 72 5.82 20.79 -12.18
C LEU A 72 6.17 20.65 -13.66
N ASP A 73 7.15 19.81 -13.98
CA ASP A 73 7.64 19.56 -15.34
C ASP A 73 7.05 18.27 -15.96
N ASP A 74 6.07 17.67 -15.28
CA ASP A 74 5.43 16.45 -15.76
C ASP A 74 4.63 16.72 -17.04
N THR A 75 4.71 15.76 -17.94
CA THR A 75 3.96 15.74 -19.19
C THR A 75 3.19 14.44 -19.30
N PRO A 76 2.19 14.34 -20.19
CA PRO A 76 1.53 13.08 -20.45
C PRO A 76 2.52 11.94 -20.74
N ASP A 77 3.67 12.20 -21.37
CA ASP A 77 4.67 11.18 -21.73
C ASP A 77 5.74 10.92 -20.67
N ASN A 78 5.92 11.83 -19.72
CA ASN A 78 6.93 11.73 -18.67
C ASN A 78 6.34 12.20 -17.35
N ILE A 79 5.95 11.23 -16.51
CA ILE A 79 5.37 11.47 -15.19
C ILE A 79 6.42 11.11 -14.12
N ALA A 80 6.80 12.09 -13.31
CA ALA A 80 7.75 11.91 -12.24
C ALA A 80 7.31 10.80 -11.28
N SER A 81 8.26 9.95 -10.91
CA SER A 81 8.02 8.83 -10.00
C SER A 81 8.97 8.93 -8.82
N SER A 82 8.46 8.66 -7.62
CA SER A 82 9.25 8.69 -6.38
C SER A 82 10.55 7.89 -6.56
N PRO A 83 11.68 8.38 -6.03
CA PRO A 83 12.93 7.67 -6.16
C PRO A 83 12.82 6.28 -5.50
N PRO A 84 13.35 5.24 -6.15
CA PRO A 84 13.20 3.89 -5.65
C PRO A 84 14.03 3.68 -4.39
N ILE A 85 13.51 2.88 -3.48
CA ILE A 85 14.25 2.40 -2.30
C ILE A 85 15.13 1.21 -2.68
N ARG A 86 16.16 0.96 -1.86
CA ARG A 86 17.04 -0.21 -2.00
C ARG A 86 16.31 -1.45 -1.53
N GLN A 87 16.33 -2.53 -2.31
CA GLN A 87 15.65 -3.77 -1.93
C GLN A 87 16.18 -4.32 -0.59
N GLU A 88 17.49 -4.20 -0.37
CA GLU A 88 18.18 -4.71 0.81
C GLU A 88 17.68 -4.05 2.11
N SER A 89 17.16 -2.81 2.04
CA SER A 89 16.67 -2.11 3.24
C SER A 89 15.33 -2.63 3.75
N ILE A 90 14.59 -3.40 2.94
CA ILE A 90 13.28 -3.95 3.30
C ILE A 90 13.23 -5.49 3.23
N GLN A 91 14.27 -6.13 2.68
CA GLN A 91 14.30 -7.57 2.39
C GLN A 91 13.95 -8.43 3.61
N GLU A 92 14.51 -8.11 4.78
CA GLU A 92 14.21 -8.86 6.02
C GLU A 92 12.72 -8.81 6.39
N ALA A 93 12.08 -7.65 6.23
CA ALA A 93 10.67 -7.47 6.55
C ALA A 93 9.76 -8.18 5.53
N VAL A 94 10.14 -8.15 4.23
CA VAL A 94 9.46 -8.89 3.16
C VAL A 94 9.47 -10.39 3.48
N GLU A 95 10.66 -10.97 3.69
CA GLU A 95 10.79 -12.41 3.97
C GLU A 95 10.03 -12.84 5.22
N LYS A 96 10.03 -12.01 6.26
CA LYS A 96 9.28 -12.28 7.49
C LYS A 96 7.78 -12.35 7.23
N LEU A 97 7.24 -11.44 6.43
CA LEU A 97 5.82 -11.42 6.08
C LEU A 97 5.44 -12.61 5.19
N GLU A 98 6.21 -12.89 4.15
CA GLU A 98 5.98 -14.03 3.25
C GLU A 98 5.92 -15.36 4.02
N ARG A 99 6.83 -15.58 4.98
CA ARG A 99 6.89 -16.80 5.80
C ARG A 99 5.65 -17.00 6.70
N VAL A 100 4.91 -15.94 6.98
CA VAL A 100 3.72 -16.01 7.86
C VAL A 100 2.42 -15.76 7.12
N LEU A 101 2.46 -15.39 5.84
CA LEU A 101 1.29 -14.94 5.07
C LEU A 101 0.12 -15.92 5.17
N SER A 102 0.37 -17.23 5.05
CA SER A 102 -0.65 -18.28 5.13
C SER A 102 -1.17 -18.60 6.54
N LYS A 103 -0.64 -17.94 7.59
CA LYS A 103 -0.97 -18.23 9.00
C LYS A 103 -2.09 -17.35 9.56
N GLY A 104 -2.52 -16.32 8.82
CA GLY A 104 -3.56 -15.39 9.25
C GLY A 104 -4.93 -15.68 8.64
N PRO A 105 -5.99 -15.01 9.12
CA PRO A 105 -7.29 -14.97 8.42
C PRO A 105 -7.12 -14.46 6.99
N GLU A 106 -7.95 -14.95 6.06
CA GLU A 106 -7.92 -14.59 4.63
C GLU A 106 -7.84 -13.08 4.39
N GLU A 107 -8.68 -12.30 5.06
CA GLU A 107 -8.68 -10.83 4.99
C GLU A 107 -7.31 -10.21 5.34
N HIS A 108 -6.62 -10.73 6.37
CA HIS A 108 -5.28 -10.26 6.70
C HIS A 108 -4.26 -10.65 5.63
N GLN A 109 -4.44 -11.78 4.95
CA GLN A 109 -3.55 -12.20 3.87
C GLN A 109 -3.71 -11.28 2.66
N GLU A 110 -4.95 -10.90 2.31
CA GLU A 110 -5.24 -9.96 1.23
C GLU A 110 -4.56 -8.60 1.48
N TYR A 111 -4.74 -8.03 2.67
CA TYR A 111 -4.10 -6.75 3.01
C TYR A 111 -2.57 -6.86 3.07
N ALA A 112 -2.03 -7.96 3.58
CA ALA A 112 -0.60 -8.22 3.58
C ALA A 112 -0.03 -8.29 2.16
N ALA A 113 -0.76 -8.92 1.24
CA ALA A 113 -0.37 -9.04 -0.16
C ALA A 113 -0.40 -7.68 -0.89
N ILE A 114 -1.34 -6.79 -0.55
CA ILE A 114 -1.30 -5.39 -1.02
C ILE A 114 -0.02 -4.67 -0.57
N ILE A 115 0.36 -4.84 0.71
CA ILE A 115 1.60 -4.23 1.23
C ILE A 115 2.85 -4.83 0.58
N LEU A 116 2.87 -6.14 0.33
CA LEU A 116 3.95 -6.79 -0.42
C LEU A 116 4.05 -6.25 -1.86
N ALA A 117 2.92 -6.02 -2.52
CA ALA A 117 2.87 -5.40 -3.84
C ALA A 117 3.39 -3.95 -3.80
N ARG A 118 2.97 -3.14 -2.82
CA ARG A 118 3.51 -1.79 -2.60
C ARG A 118 5.03 -1.83 -2.42
N ALA A 119 5.49 -2.72 -1.54
CA ALA A 119 6.90 -2.90 -1.25
C ALA A 119 7.71 -3.25 -2.51
N ALA A 120 7.19 -4.16 -3.35
CA ALA A 120 7.82 -4.49 -4.62
C ALA A 120 7.97 -3.27 -5.54
N MET A 121 6.88 -2.52 -5.79
CA MET A 121 6.93 -1.33 -6.66
C MET A 121 7.79 -0.20 -6.13
N ALA A 122 7.92 -0.06 -4.81
CA ALA A 122 8.77 0.96 -4.22
C ALA A 122 10.26 0.74 -4.54
N THR A 123 10.67 -0.49 -4.86
CA THR A 123 12.07 -0.82 -5.18
C THR A 123 12.40 -0.62 -6.66
N ASN A 124 13.70 -0.64 -6.98
CA ASN A 124 14.20 -0.76 -8.35
C ASN A 124 14.55 -2.21 -8.73
N ALA A 125 13.92 -3.21 -8.09
CA ALA A 125 14.18 -4.61 -8.39
C ALA A 125 13.73 -4.92 -9.84
N PRO A 126 14.52 -5.67 -10.63
CA PRO A 126 14.22 -5.93 -12.03
C PRO A 126 12.93 -6.76 -12.22
N ASP A 127 12.53 -7.52 -11.21
CA ASP A 127 11.33 -8.36 -11.20
C ASP A 127 10.14 -7.73 -10.46
N ARG A 128 10.19 -6.42 -10.15
CA ARG A 128 9.19 -5.76 -9.28
C ARG A 128 7.76 -5.87 -9.82
N VAL A 129 7.57 -5.70 -11.12
CA VAL A 129 6.24 -5.77 -11.75
C VAL A 129 5.69 -7.19 -11.68
N GLN A 130 6.54 -8.20 -11.93
CA GLN A 130 6.17 -9.60 -11.82
C GLN A 130 5.80 -9.96 -10.37
N ARG A 131 6.52 -9.40 -9.38
CA ARG A 131 6.18 -9.56 -7.96
C ARG A 131 4.83 -8.93 -7.62
N VAL A 132 4.51 -7.74 -8.13
CA VAL A 132 3.17 -7.15 -7.95
C VAL A 132 2.10 -8.07 -8.51
N ALA A 133 2.26 -8.53 -9.75
CA ALA A 133 1.32 -9.44 -10.36
C ALA A 133 1.13 -10.70 -9.51
N HIS A 134 2.23 -11.27 -9.01
CA HIS A 134 2.21 -12.43 -8.13
C HIS A 134 1.44 -12.20 -6.83
N TYR A 135 1.66 -11.07 -6.14
CA TYR A 135 0.97 -10.78 -4.88
C TYR A 135 -0.51 -10.46 -5.08
N LEU A 136 -0.86 -9.78 -6.17
CA LEU A 136 -2.23 -9.33 -6.42
C LEU A 136 -3.08 -10.37 -7.19
N GLN A 137 -2.50 -11.45 -7.71
CA GLN A 137 -3.21 -12.40 -8.60
C GLN A 137 -4.47 -13.04 -7.98
N ASN A 138 -4.47 -13.25 -6.66
CA ASN A 138 -5.56 -13.93 -5.95
C ASN A 138 -6.46 -12.95 -5.18
N ILE A 139 -6.23 -11.65 -5.33
CA ILE A 139 -7.01 -10.62 -4.63
C ILE A 139 -8.00 -10.03 -5.60
N GLN A 140 -9.27 -10.02 -5.22
CA GLN A 140 -10.26 -9.26 -5.96
C GLN A 140 -10.10 -7.76 -5.60
N LEU A 141 -9.56 -6.98 -6.54
CA LEU A 141 -9.44 -5.53 -6.42
C LEU A 141 -10.34 -4.85 -7.46
N PRO A 142 -11.43 -4.17 -7.04
CA PRO A 142 -11.91 -3.98 -5.65
C PRO A 142 -12.64 -5.22 -5.07
N PRO A 143 -12.67 -5.39 -3.73
CA PRO A 143 -13.35 -6.52 -3.10
C PRO A 143 -14.87 -6.37 -3.14
N VAL A 144 -15.60 -7.49 -3.02
CA VAL A 144 -17.09 -7.50 -3.01
C VAL A 144 -17.65 -6.70 -1.83
N ARG A 145 -16.99 -6.78 -0.67
CA ARG A 145 -17.33 -6.01 0.52
C ARG A 145 -16.18 -5.08 0.84
N LEU A 146 -16.46 -3.80 0.86
CA LEU A 146 -15.45 -2.83 1.23
C LEU A 146 -15.25 -2.77 2.73
N PRO A 147 -13.99 -2.78 3.18
CA PRO A 147 -13.67 -2.49 4.56
C PRO A 147 -13.80 -1.00 4.85
N SER A 148 -13.76 -0.63 6.12
CA SER A 148 -13.71 0.75 6.60
C SER A 148 -12.33 1.11 7.17
N GLY A 149 -12.06 2.40 7.33
CA GLY A 149 -10.85 2.90 7.99
C GLY A 149 -9.57 2.59 7.20
N TYR A 150 -8.50 2.19 7.89
CA TYR A 150 -7.21 1.99 7.24
C TYR A 150 -7.21 0.89 6.17
N ASN A 151 -7.99 -0.18 6.37
CA ASN A 151 -8.11 -1.24 5.38
C ASN A 151 -8.73 -0.74 4.07
N PHE A 152 -9.60 0.29 4.11
CA PHE A 152 -10.10 0.96 2.91
C PHE A 152 -8.97 1.66 2.15
N ALA A 153 -8.08 2.35 2.87
CA ALA A 153 -6.89 2.96 2.28
C ALA A 153 -5.96 1.93 1.62
N LEU A 154 -5.88 0.71 2.16
CA LEU A 154 -5.13 -0.38 1.53
C LEU A 154 -5.77 -0.82 0.19
N ILE A 155 -7.09 -0.90 0.09
CA ILE A 155 -7.75 -1.21 -1.19
C ILE A 155 -7.40 -0.15 -2.25
N VAL A 156 -7.44 1.14 -1.87
CA VAL A 156 -7.04 2.24 -2.76
C VAL A 156 -5.55 2.13 -3.13
N CYS A 157 -4.67 1.86 -2.16
CA CYS A 157 -3.25 1.57 -2.41
C CYS A 157 -3.07 0.41 -3.41
N GLY A 158 -3.80 -0.70 -3.25
CA GLY A 158 -3.71 -1.86 -4.13
C GLY A 158 -4.13 -1.54 -5.57
N LEU A 159 -5.21 -0.77 -5.75
CA LEU A 159 -5.65 -0.28 -7.06
C LEU A 159 -4.61 0.64 -7.70
N THR A 160 -4.01 1.55 -6.93
CA THR A 160 -2.97 2.46 -7.43
C THR A 160 -1.69 1.70 -7.80
N VAL A 161 -1.24 0.77 -6.96
CA VAL A 161 -0.06 -0.08 -7.22
C VAL A 161 -0.27 -0.98 -8.44
N LYS A 162 -1.47 -1.55 -8.61
CA LYS A 162 -1.83 -2.28 -9.84
C LYS A 162 -1.76 -1.38 -11.07
N GLY A 163 -2.26 -0.15 -10.96
CA GLY A 163 -2.17 0.84 -12.04
C GLY A 163 -0.71 1.13 -12.42
N LEU A 164 0.16 1.33 -11.44
CA LEU A 164 1.59 1.58 -11.67
C LEU A 164 2.27 0.41 -12.39
N ALA A 165 2.01 -0.82 -11.96
CA ALA A 165 2.56 -2.01 -12.62
C ALA A 165 2.08 -2.12 -14.07
N LEU A 166 0.78 -1.91 -14.33
CA LEU A 166 0.22 -1.94 -15.68
C LEU A 166 0.77 -0.82 -16.58
N GLU A 167 1.00 0.37 -16.01
CA GLU A 167 1.62 1.49 -16.73
C GLU A 167 3.05 1.14 -17.16
N GLU A 168 3.84 0.56 -16.25
CA GLU A 168 5.21 0.13 -16.54
C GLU A 168 5.27 -1.00 -17.59
N GLU A 169 4.26 -1.86 -17.66
CA GLU A 169 4.07 -2.85 -18.72
C GLU A 169 3.58 -2.25 -20.06
N GLY A 170 3.29 -0.95 -20.12
CA GLY A 170 2.74 -0.28 -21.30
C GLY A 170 1.24 -0.55 -21.54
N ARG A 171 0.55 -1.17 -20.58
CA ARG A 171 -0.89 -1.47 -20.64
C ARG A 171 -1.72 -0.27 -20.17
N ILE A 172 -1.50 0.87 -20.84
CA ILE A 172 -2.02 2.19 -20.43
C ILE A 172 -3.55 2.22 -20.22
N PRO A 173 -4.41 1.64 -21.10
CA PRO A 173 -5.85 1.66 -20.87
C PRO A 173 -6.25 0.94 -19.57
N GLU A 174 -5.58 -0.17 -19.25
CA GLU A 174 -5.87 -0.94 -18.03
C GLU A 174 -5.34 -0.25 -16.77
N ALA A 175 -4.19 0.44 -16.89
CA ALA A 175 -3.67 1.29 -15.82
C ALA A 175 -4.67 2.39 -15.45
N ILE A 176 -5.21 3.09 -16.46
CA ILE A 176 -6.25 4.12 -16.29
C ILE A 176 -7.48 3.56 -15.57
N VAL A 177 -7.98 2.39 -16.00
CA VAL A 177 -9.12 1.74 -15.33
C VAL A 177 -8.82 1.47 -13.85
N SER A 178 -7.60 1.05 -13.52
CA SER A 178 -7.20 0.80 -12.13
C SER A 178 -7.21 2.10 -11.29
N TYR A 179 -6.68 3.19 -11.84
CA TYR A 179 -6.69 4.50 -11.17
C TYR A 179 -8.10 5.09 -11.05
N ASP A 180 -8.92 4.97 -12.09
CA ASP A 180 -10.31 5.45 -12.07
C ASP A 180 -11.14 4.71 -11.03
N ASN A 181 -10.91 3.39 -10.87
CA ASN A 181 -11.53 2.62 -9.79
C ASN A 181 -11.12 3.16 -8.41
N ALA A 182 -9.84 3.49 -8.19
CA ALA A 182 -9.39 4.07 -6.94
C ALA A 182 -10.15 5.38 -6.62
N ALA A 183 -10.27 6.28 -7.61
CA ALA A 183 -11.01 7.53 -7.48
C ALA A 183 -12.52 7.32 -7.22
N LEU A 184 -13.15 6.43 -7.98
CA LEU A 184 -14.58 6.13 -7.87
C LEU A 184 -14.93 5.62 -6.46
N TRP A 185 -14.08 4.79 -5.87
CA TRP A 185 -14.33 4.25 -4.54
C TRP A 185 -14.24 5.31 -3.46
N VAL A 186 -13.24 6.20 -3.54
CA VAL A 186 -13.09 7.32 -2.61
C VAL A 186 -14.30 8.25 -2.71
N GLN A 187 -14.75 8.57 -3.94
CA GLN A 187 -15.94 9.38 -4.17
C GLN A 187 -17.21 8.75 -3.55
N SER A 188 -17.32 7.41 -3.63
CA SER A 188 -18.46 6.67 -3.10
C SER A 188 -18.44 6.52 -1.58
N HIS A 189 -17.32 6.84 -0.92
CA HIS A 189 -17.12 6.70 0.54
C HIS A 189 -16.56 7.98 1.16
N PRO A 190 -17.30 9.12 1.11
CA PRO A 190 -16.80 10.44 1.51
C PRO A 190 -16.49 10.58 3.02
N ASN A 191 -16.93 9.61 3.83
CA ASN A 191 -16.69 9.58 5.26
C ASN A 191 -15.33 8.94 5.62
N GLU A 192 -14.70 8.21 4.70
CA GLU A 192 -13.39 7.61 4.91
C GLU A 192 -12.29 8.68 4.80
N LYS A 193 -11.45 8.77 5.85
CA LYS A 193 -10.41 9.80 5.95
C LYS A 193 -9.19 9.25 6.67
N CYS A 194 -8.05 9.26 5.99
CA CYS A 194 -6.74 9.09 6.59
C CYS A 194 -5.67 9.66 5.66
N GLU A 195 -4.46 9.92 6.18
CA GLU A 195 -3.40 10.58 5.40
C GLU A 195 -2.94 9.69 4.23
N GLU A 196 -2.77 8.40 4.46
CA GLU A 196 -2.43 7.43 3.40
C GLU A 196 -3.50 7.38 2.31
N LEU A 197 -4.79 7.43 2.67
CA LEU A 197 -5.88 7.45 1.69
C LEU A 197 -5.75 8.65 0.75
N PHE A 198 -5.49 9.85 1.30
CA PHE A 198 -5.29 11.04 0.48
C PHE A 198 -4.10 10.89 -0.45
N ALA A 199 -2.95 10.45 0.07
CA ALA A 199 -1.74 10.27 -0.75
C ALA A 199 -1.95 9.29 -1.91
N TRP A 200 -2.57 8.12 -1.66
CA TRP A 200 -2.83 7.14 -2.72
C TRP A 200 -3.87 7.60 -3.73
N THR A 201 -4.86 8.37 -3.28
CA THR A 201 -5.91 8.94 -4.14
C THR A 201 -5.34 10.03 -5.04
N GLU A 202 -4.54 10.95 -4.48
CA GLU A 202 -3.85 12.00 -5.24
C GLU A 202 -2.97 11.38 -6.33
N HIS A 203 -2.20 10.35 -5.98
CA HIS A 203 -1.36 9.63 -6.93
C HIS A 203 -2.19 9.05 -8.10
N ALA A 204 -3.29 8.35 -7.79
CA ALA A 204 -4.16 7.76 -8.80
C ALA A 204 -4.79 8.82 -9.72
N LEU A 205 -5.37 9.87 -9.14
CA LEU A 205 -6.01 10.95 -9.89
C LEU A 205 -5.03 11.68 -10.80
N TYR A 206 -3.84 11.97 -10.29
CA TYR A 206 -2.79 12.67 -11.03
C TYR A 206 -2.33 11.86 -12.25
N ARG A 207 -1.98 10.59 -12.05
CA ARG A 207 -1.54 9.73 -13.16
C ARG A 207 -2.66 9.44 -14.15
N ALA A 208 -3.88 9.16 -13.69
CA ALA A 208 -5.02 8.95 -14.58
C ALA A 208 -5.24 10.14 -15.50
N GLY A 209 -5.19 11.37 -14.98
CA GLY A 209 -5.35 12.58 -15.77
C GLY A 209 -4.30 12.71 -16.87
N LEU A 210 -3.02 12.55 -16.53
CA LEU A 210 -1.92 12.63 -17.49
C LEU A 210 -1.95 11.51 -18.53
N LEU A 211 -2.25 10.28 -18.12
CA LEU A 211 -2.36 9.15 -19.05
C LEU A 211 -3.57 9.28 -19.99
N LYS A 212 -4.68 9.85 -19.53
CA LYS A 212 -5.82 10.16 -20.41
C LYS A 212 -5.42 11.18 -21.48
N LEU A 213 -4.73 12.25 -21.09
CA LEU A 213 -4.20 13.24 -22.05
C LEU A 213 -3.24 12.63 -23.07
N ARG A 214 -2.46 11.60 -22.69
CA ARG A 214 -1.59 10.86 -23.61
C ARG A 214 -2.38 10.13 -24.70
N LEU A 215 -3.61 9.69 -24.40
CA LEU A 215 -4.45 8.95 -25.34
C LEU A 215 -5.32 9.84 -26.25
N GLY A 216 -5.46 11.14 -25.95
CA GLY A 216 -6.30 12.09 -26.69
C GLY A 216 -7.73 12.18 -26.16
#